data_AF-A0A452XU42-F1
#
_entry.id   AF-A0A452XU42-F1
#
_cell.length_a   1.000
_cell.length_b   1.000
_cell.length_c   1.000
_cell.angle_alpha   90.00
_cell.angle_beta   90.00
_cell.angle_gamma   90.00
#
_symmetry.space_group_name_H-M   'P 1'
#
loop_
_entity.id
_entity.type
_entity.pdbx_description
1 polymer ?
#
loop_
_entity_poly.entity_id
_entity_poly.type
_entity_poly.pdbx_seq_one_letter_code
_entity_poly.pdbx_strand_id
1 'polypeptide(L)'
;TSVLQTVEKTFQLSRADRETVQRSEYDLQVWCILMNDKVQFRMQWPQYAELEVNGFAVRVVTRPGSQLLGINGRDDGPLITTCSREGTNKICLRRVDNRTFCFGVRVARRRSVPQVLNLVPKEAEGESFEDALTRVRRCLGGGDTAENADSDSDLEVVTESVTVNLRCPNSGSRMKTAGRFKPCVHMGCFDLDTFVELNQRSRKWQCPICLKN
;
A
#
# COMPACT_ATOMS: atom_id res chain seq x y z
N THR A 1 -12.97 23.26 17.25
CA THR A 1 -12.32 22.47 18.31
C THR A 1 -12.77 21.04 18.19
N SER A 2 -11.87 20.08 17.96
CA SER A 2 -12.23 18.66 17.98
C SER A 2 -12.47 18.20 19.42
N VAL A 3 -13.58 17.51 19.65
CA VAL A 3 -13.96 16.97 20.97
C VAL A 3 -13.64 15.48 21.00
N LEU A 4 -13.34 14.94 22.18
CA LEU A 4 -13.19 13.51 22.37
C LEU A 4 -14.49 12.78 21.98
N GLN A 5 -14.36 11.85 21.04
CA GLN A 5 -15.43 10.97 20.60
C GLN A 5 -15.11 9.54 21.03
N THR A 6 -16.12 8.83 21.53
CA THR A 6 -16.01 7.42 21.91
C THR A 6 -17.10 6.64 21.18
N VAL A 7 -16.69 5.61 20.45
CA VAL A 7 -17.60 4.68 19.78
C VAL A 7 -17.41 3.31 20.38
N GLU A 8 -18.46 2.81 21.04
CA GLU A 8 -18.50 1.48 21.63
C GLU A 8 -19.50 0.62 20.87
N LYS A 9 -19.07 -0.58 20.48
CA LYS A 9 -19.89 -1.57 19.77
C LYS A 9 -19.56 -2.98 20.23
N THR A 10 -20.42 -3.92 19.87
CA THR A 10 -20.20 -5.35 20.06
C THR A 10 -20.21 -6.07 18.72
N PHE A 11 -19.43 -7.13 18.61
CA PHE A 11 -19.50 -8.07 17.49
C PHE A 11 -19.60 -9.50 18.01
N GLN A 12 -20.28 -10.36 17.25
CA GLN A 12 -20.36 -11.79 17.53
C GLN A 12 -19.27 -12.52 16.74
N LEU A 13 -18.54 -13.41 17.40
CA LEU A 13 -17.64 -14.35 16.75
C LEU A 13 -18.24 -15.75 16.88
N SER A 14 -18.70 -16.32 15.78
CA SER A 14 -19.27 -17.66 15.80
C SER A 14 -18.18 -18.70 16.13
N ARG A 15 -18.60 -19.91 16.55
CA ARG A 15 -17.68 -21.03 16.73
C ARG A 15 -16.89 -21.35 15.46
N ALA A 16 -17.55 -21.34 14.30
CA ALA A 16 -16.91 -21.61 13.01
C ALA A 16 -15.87 -20.54 12.64
N ASP A 17 -16.17 -19.26 12.89
CA ASP A 17 -15.20 -18.18 12.69
C ASP A 17 -14.03 -18.30 13.67
N ARG A 18 -14.31 -18.67 14.93
CA ARG A 18 -13.28 -18.88 15.95
C ARG A 18 -12.31 -20.00 15.56
N GLU A 19 -12.83 -21.12 15.10
CA GLU A 19 -12.05 -22.25 14.58
C GLU A 19 -11.24 -21.83 13.33
N THR A 20 -11.84 -21.01 12.46
CA THR A 20 -11.15 -20.47 11.27
C THR A 20 -9.93 -19.62 11.64
N VAL A 21 -10.07 -18.66 12.57
CA VAL A 21 -8.97 -17.78 13.00
C VAL A 21 -7.96 -18.46 13.95
N GLN A 22 -8.17 -19.72 14.34
CA GLN A 22 -7.13 -20.53 15.00
C GLN A 22 -6.10 -21.07 14.01
N ARG A 23 -6.44 -21.13 12.71
CA ARG A 23 -5.49 -21.50 11.66
C ARG A 23 -4.49 -20.38 11.45
N SER A 24 -3.21 -20.72 11.32
CA SER A 24 -2.11 -19.74 11.14
C SER A 24 -2.21 -18.87 9.88
N GLU A 25 -3.05 -19.24 8.93
CA GLU A 25 -3.32 -18.50 7.70
C GLU A 25 -4.36 -17.38 7.87
N TYR A 26 -5.10 -17.36 8.97
CA TYR A 26 -6.22 -16.45 9.18
C TYR A 26 -6.07 -15.68 10.47
N ASP A 27 -6.44 -14.41 10.42
CA ASP A 27 -6.44 -13.53 11.57
C ASP A 27 -7.73 -12.72 11.63
N LEU A 28 -8.16 -12.35 12.84
CA LEU A 28 -9.19 -11.36 13.04
C LEU A 28 -8.54 -9.97 13.05
N GLN A 29 -8.87 -9.14 12.06
CA GLN A 29 -8.27 -7.82 11.86
C GLN A 29 -9.29 -6.70 12.04
N VAL A 30 -8.89 -5.63 12.73
CA VAL A 30 -9.62 -4.38 12.74
C VAL A 30 -9.14 -3.48 11.61
N TRP A 31 -10.08 -2.90 10.88
CA TRP A 31 -9.79 -1.93 9.83
C TRP A 31 -10.49 -0.61 10.11
N CYS A 32 -9.89 0.48 9.64
CA CYS A 32 -10.48 1.81 9.70
C CYS A 32 -10.16 2.55 8.41
N ILE A 33 -11.15 3.23 7.84
CA ILE A 33 -11.02 4.03 6.62
C ILE A 33 -11.66 5.41 6.85
N LEU A 34 -11.07 6.41 6.21
CA LEU A 34 -11.66 7.74 6.10
C LEU A 34 -12.78 7.71 5.05
N MET A 35 -13.97 8.20 5.40
CA MET A 35 -15.04 8.39 4.43
C MET A 35 -14.70 9.55 3.50
N ASN A 36 -15.03 9.41 2.21
CA ASN A 36 -14.71 10.39 1.15
C ASN A 36 -13.21 10.62 0.94
N ASP A 37 -12.39 9.60 1.22
CA ASP A 37 -10.97 9.64 0.89
C ASP A 37 -10.77 9.57 -0.64
N LYS A 38 -9.82 10.36 -1.16
CA LYS A 38 -9.45 10.33 -2.59
C LYS A 38 -8.83 8.98 -2.97
N VAL A 39 -8.24 8.29 -2.01
CA VAL A 39 -7.70 6.94 -2.19
C VAL A 39 -8.72 5.94 -1.67
N GLN A 40 -9.31 5.17 -2.59
CA GLN A 40 -10.29 4.14 -2.23
C GLN A 40 -9.71 3.09 -1.28
N PHE A 41 -10.51 2.70 -0.29
CA PHE A 41 -10.19 1.66 0.69
C PHE A 41 -8.85 1.84 1.43
N ARG A 42 -8.35 3.07 1.51
CA ARG A 42 -7.13 3.39 2.25
C ARG A 42 -7.34 3.18 3.74
N MET A 43 -6.56 2.27 4.30
CA MET A 43 -6.47 2.14 5.76
C MET A 43 -5.89 3.40 6.36
N GLN A 44 -6.68 4.02 7.24
CA GLN A 44 -6.32 5.26 7.91
C GLN A 44 -7.09 5.38 9.24
N TRP A 45 -6.34 5.53 10.34
CA TRP A 45 -6.89 5.82 11.66
C TRP A 45 -7.24 7.32 11.86
N PRO A 46 -8.20 7.64 12.73
CA PRO A 46 -8.41 9.00 13.18
C PRO A 46 -7.21 9.58 13.94
N GLN A 47 -7.18 10.91 14.10
CA GLN A 47 -6.28 11.57 15.04
C GLN A 47 -6.56 11.12 16.47
N TYR A 48 -5.50 10.95 17.25
CA TYR A 48 -5.53 10.46 18.64
C TYR A 48 -6.35 9.18 18.83
N ALA A 49 -6.25 8.24 17.88
CA ALA A 49 -6.95 6.97 17.98
C ALA A 49 -6.41 6.10 19.11
N GLU A 50 -7.31 5.60 19.95
CA GLU A 50 -7.08 4.58 20.98
C GLU A 50 -8.11 3.46 20.79
N LEU A 51 -7.65 2.23 20.64
CA LEU A 51 -8.49 1.07 20.41
C LEU A 51 -8.42 0.12 21.60
N GLU A 52 -9.57 -0.36 22.05
CA GLU A 52 -9.70 -1.38 23.08
C GLU A 52 -10.60 -2.50 22.59
N VAL A 53 -10.22 -3.75 22.85
CA VAL A 53 -11.03 -4.94 22.57
C VAL A 53 -11.11 -5.79 23.82
N ASN A 54 -12.31 -6.04 24.31
CA ASN A 54 -12.57 -6.82 25.53
C ASN A 54 -11.78 -6.33 26.77
N GLY A 55 -11.57 -5.02 26.93
CA GLY A 55 -10.76 -4.47 28.02
C GLY A 55 -9.25 -4.41 27.75
N PHE A 56 -8.78 -4.99 26.65
CA PHE A 56 -7.36 -4.96 26.28
C PHE A 56 -7.06 -3.83 25.31
N ALA A 57 -6.07 -2.99 25.63
CA ALA A 57 -5.58 -1.97 24.72
C ALA A 57 -4.90 -2.60 23.50
N VAL A 58 -5.33 -2.18 22.30
CA VAL A 58 -4.81 -2.65 21.01
C VAL A 58 -4.07 -1.50 20.34
N ARG A 59 -2.81 -1.73 19.98
CA ARG A 59 -1.99 -0.70 19.34
C ARG A 59 -2.52 -0.36 17.94
N VAL A 60 -2.86 0.90 17.74
CA VAL A 60 -3.18 1.50 16.44
C VAL A 60 -2.19 2.61 16.12
N VAL A 61 -2.18 3.08 14.88
CA VAL A 61 -1.35 4.23 14.49
C VAL A 61 -1.96 5.49 15.10
N THR A 62 -1.32 6.02 16.14
CA THR A 62 -1.71 7.29 16.75
C THR A 62 -1.06 8.45 16.02
N ARG A 63 -1.87 9.37 15.50
CA ARG A 63 -1.40 10.65 14.96
C ARG A 63 -1.78 11.79 15.88
N PRO A 64 -0.81 12.46 16.53
CA PRO A 64 -1.06 13.68 17.29
C PRO A 64 -1.21 14.90 16.38
N GLY A 65 -1.84 15.94 16.90
CA GLY A 65 -2.01 17.23 16.24
C GLY A 65 -2.83 17.18 14.94
N SER A 66 -2.53 18.09 14.02
CA SER A 66 -3.16 18.20 12.70
C SER A 66 -2.53 17.31 11.63
N GLN A 67 -1.63 16.38 12.01
CA GLN A 67 -0.92 15.54 11.04
C GLN A 67 -1.89 14.69 10.22
N LEU A 68 -1.74 14.75 8.90
CA LEU A 68 -2.52 13.97 7.94
C LEU A 68 -1.69 12.84 7.35
N LEU A 69 -2.36 11.78 6.92
CA LEU A 69 -1.72 10.70 6.18
C LEU A 69 -1.41 11.18 4.76
N GLY A 70 -0.13 11.15 4.39
CA GLY A 70 0.29 11.50 3.03
C GLY A 70 -0.39 10.65 1.96
N ILE A 71 -0.40 11.12 0.72
CA ILE A 71 -1.13 10.48 -0.41
C ILE A 71 -0.83 8.98 -0.58
N ASN A 72 0.42 8.57 -0.32
CA ASN A 72 0.88 7.18 -0.44
C ASN A 72 0.98 6.45 0.90
N GLY A 73 0.69 7.13 2.01
CA GLY A 73 0.66 6.51 3.33
C GLY A 73 -0.51 5.56 3.45
N ARG A 74 -0.31 4.43 4.12
CA ARG A 74 -1.35 3.47 4.52
C ARG A 74 -1.05 3.07 5.95
N ASP A 75 -2.04 3.11 6.82
CA ASP A 75 -1.88 2.57 8.17
C ASP A 75 -2.03 1.06 8.18
N ASP A 76 -1.54 0.46 9.26
CA ASP A 76 -1.79 -0.95 9.52
C ASP A 76 -3.13 -1.19 10.22
N GLY A 77 -3.66 -2.40 10.04
CA GLY A 77 -4.82 -2.90 10.76
C GLY A 77 -4.38 -3.89 11.84
N PRO A 78 -4.60 -3.61 13.14
CA PRO A 78 -4.16 -4.49 14.20
C PRO A 78 -4.92 -5.81 14.17
N LEU A 79 -4.22 -6.86 14.54
CA LEU A 79 -4.77 -8.19 14.73
C LEU A 79 -5.31 -8.29 16.16
N ILE A 80 -6.53 -8.79 16.30
CA ILE A 80 -7.24 -8.91 17.57
C ILE A 80 -7.64 -10.36 17.88
N THR A 81 -7.09 -11.32 17.13
CA THR A 81 -7.35 -12.76 17.29
C THR A 81 -7.12 -13.22 18.74
N THR A 82 -6.06 -12.74 19.39
CA THR A 82 -5.65 -13.15 20.73
C THR A 82 -6.48 -12.52 21.85
N CYS A 83 -7.09 -11.35 21.63
CA CYS A 83 -7.93 -10.67 22.61
C CYS A 83 -9.44 -10.86 22.34
N SER A 84 -9.80 -11.73 21.39
CA SER A 84 -11.19 -12.06 21.05
C SER A 84 -11.57 -13.48 21.51
N ARG A 85 -12.85 -13.69 21.80
CA ARG A 85 -13.43 -14.96 22.25
C ARG A 85 -14.62 -15.37 21.41
N GLU A 86 -15.00 -16.64 21.47
CA GLU A 86 -16.28 -17.09 20.91
C GLU A 86 -17.45 -16.36 21.59
N GLY A 87 -18.47 -16.03 20.82
CA GLY A 87 -19.63 -15.26 21.27
C GLY A 87 -19.41 -13.75 21.22
N THR A 88 -19.90 -13.03 22.23
CA THR A 88 -19.95 -11.56 22.23
C THR A 88 -18.60 -10.96 22.63
N ASN A 89 -18.09 -10.08 21.77
CA ASN A 89 -16.88 -9.29 21.97
C ASN A 89 -17.21 -7.80 21.96
N LYS A 90 -16.54 -7.05 22.82
CA LYS A 90 -16.68 -5.59 22.94
C LYS A 90 -15.51 -4.91 22.24
N ILE A 91 -15.79 -3.87 21.45
CA ILE A 91 -14.79 -3.03 20.79
C ILE A 91 -15.09 -1.56 21.08
N CYS A 92 -14.07 -0.81 21.48
CA CYS A 92 -14.18 0.61 21.80
C CYS A 92 -13.08 1.39 21.07
N LEU A 93 -13.47 2.41 20.31
CA LEU A 93 -12.57 3.34 19.64
C LEU A 93 -12.77 4.74 20.23
N ARG A 94 -11.72 5.29 20.83
CA ARG A 94 -11.65 6.70 21.26
C ARG A 94 -10.83 7.47 20.24
N ARG A 95 -11.24 8.70 19.93
CA ARG A 95 -10.57 9.55 18.94
C ARG A 95 -10.84 11.03 19.19
N VAL A 96 -10.00 11.88 18.60
CA VAL A 96 -10.20 13.33 18.56
C VAL A 96 -9.99 13.80 17.12
N ASP A 97 -11.05 13.72 16.30
CA ASP A 97 -11.00 14.03 14.87
C ASP A 97 -12.37 14.54 14.40
N ASN A 98 -12.38 15.53 13.50
CA ASN A 98 -13.63 16.09 12.94
C ASN A 98 -14.09 15.39 11.66
N ARG A 99 -13.27 14.51 11.08
CA ARG A 99 -13.61 13.77 9.87
C ARG A 99 -14.41 12.51 10.20
N THR A 100 -15.15 12.03 9.21
CA THR A 100 -15.97 10.82 9.34
C THR A 100 -15.15 9.60 8.96
N PHE A 101 -15.07 8.61 9.86
CA PHE A 101 -14.41 7.34 9.60
C PHE A 101 -15.40 6.19 9.76
N CYS A 102 -15.17 5.13 8.99
CA CYS A 102 -15.78 3.82 9.18
C CYS A 102 -14.72 2.87 9.72
N PHE A 103 -15.07 2.06 10.71
CA PHE A 103 -14.20 0.98 11.18
C PHE A 103 -15.01 -0.28 11.41
N GLY A 104 -14.33 -1.42 11.32
CA GLY A 104 -14.98 -2.71 11.46
C GLY A 104 -13.97 -3.82 11.74
N VAL A 105 -14.52 -5.02 11.92
CA VAL A 105 -13.75 -6.24 12.16
C VAL A 105 -13.97 -7.18 10.98
N ARG A 106 -12.92 -7.89 10.55
CA ARG A 106 -13.01 -8.89 9.49
C ARG A 106 -12.09 -10.07 9.76
N VAL A 107 -12.45 -11.24 9.25
CA VAL A 107 -11.52 -12.35 9.10
C VAL A 107 -10.66 -12.10 7.87
N ALA A 108 -9.36 -11.98 8.05
CA ALA A 108 -8.39 -11.73 6.99
C ALA A 108 -7.54 -12.98 6.77
N ARG A 109 -7.38 -13.38 5.51
CA ARG A 109 -6.41 -14.41 5.14
C ARG A 109 -5.04 -13.76 4.92
N ARG A 110 -4.05 -14.18 5.70
CA ARG A 110 -2.66 -13.76 5.54
C ARG A 110 -2.07 -14.34 4.25
N ARG A 111 -1.42 -13.50 3.46
CA ARG A 111 -0.60 -13.92 2.32
C ARG A 111 0.88 -13.79 2.66
N SER A 112 1.65 -14.83 2.41
CA SER A 112 3.11 -14.79 2.51
C SER A 112 3.71 -14.00 1.33
N VAL A 113 4.96 -13.55 1.47
CA VAL A 113 5.68 -12.88 0.38
C VAL A 113 5.70 -13.73 -0.90
N PRO A 114 6.02 -15.05 -0.85
CA PRO A 114 5.93 -15.91 -2.03
C PRO A 114 4.53 -15.97 -2.65
N GLN A 115 3.47 -16.02 -1.82
CA GLN A 115 2.10 -16.01 -2.34
C GLN A 115 1.76 -14.70 -3.04
N VAL A 116 2.26 -13.56 -2.55
CA VAL A 116 2.07 -12.26 -3.21
C VAL A 116 2.86 -12.18 -4.52
N LEU A 117 4.11 -12.65 -4.53
CA LEU A 117 4.93 -12.71 -5.74
C LEU A 117 4.27 -13.56 -6.83
N ASN A 118 3.63 -14.67 -6.45
CA ASN A 118 2.88 -15.52 -7.39
C ASN A 118 1.63 -14.86 -7.99
N LEU A 119 1.16 -13.73 -7.45
CA LEU A 119 0.06 -12.96 -8.04
C LEU A 119 0.56 -11.94 -9.08
N VAL A 120 1.86 -11.66 -9.12
CA VAL A 120 2.45 -10.76 -10.11
C VAL A 120 2.50 -11.49 -11.45
N PRO A 121 2.05 -10.86 -12.56
CA PRO A 121 2.15 -11.47 -13.88
C PRO A 121 3.56 -11.94 -14.17
N LYS A 122 3.68 -13.16 -14.71
CA LYS A 122 4.97 -13.70 -15.13
C LYS A 122 5.47 -12.93 -16.35
N GLU A 123 6.75 -13.10 -16.69
CA GLU A 123 7.39 -12.44 -17.83
C GLU A 123 6.61 -12.57 -19.14
N ALA A 124 6.05 -13.76 -19.41
CA ALA A 124 5.22 -14.01 -20.60
C ALA A 124 3.91 -13.20 -20.65
N GLU A 125 3.40 -12.76 -19.50
CA GLU A 125 2.22 -11.92 -19.35
C GLU A 125 2.59 -10.44 -19.05
N GLY A 126 3.88 -10.14 -19.12
CA GLY A 126 4.47 -8.84 -18.82
C GLY A 126 4.40 -7.85 -19.98
N GLU A 127 5.30 -6.87 -19.97
CA GLU A 127 5.47 -5.92 -21.08
C GLU A 127 5.98 -6.67 -22.32
N SER A 128 5.30 -6.54 -23.45
CA SER A 128 5.74 -7.15 -24.70
C SER A 128 7.02 -6.47 -25.20
N PHE A 129 7.78 -7.14 -26.06
CA PHE A 129 8.96 -6.53 -26.70
C PHE A 129 8.59 -5.25 -27.46
N GLU A 130 7.47 -5.24 -28.17
CA GLU A 130 7.02 -4.08 -28.95
C GLU A 130 6.65 -2.88 -28.06
N ASP A 131 5.97 -3.14 -26.94
CA ASP A 131 5.64 -2.11 -25.95
C ASP A 131 6.92 -1.56 -25.28
N ALA A 132 7.84 -2.46 -24.92
CA ALA A 132 9.13 -2.10 -24.34
C ALA A 132 9.96 -1.24 -25.29
N LEU A 133 10.02 -1.63 -26.57
CA LEU A 133 10.71 -0.91 -27.63
C LEU A 133 10.09 0.47 -27.85
N THR A 134 8.76 0.55 -27.92
CA THR A 134 8.02 1.81 -28.06
C THR A 134 8.31 2.74 -26.88
N ARG A 135 8.28 2.23 -25.65
CA ARG A 135 8.60 3.01 -24.45
C ARG A 135 10.06 3.49 -24.46
N VAL A 136 11.01 2.63 -24.82
CA VAL A 136 12.43 3.00 -24.91
C VAL A 136 12.63 4.06 -25.97
N ARG A 137 12.08 3.90 -27.18
CA ARG A 137 12.13 4.91 -28.25
C ARG A 137 11.58 6.25 -27.78
N ARG A 138 10.44 6.26 -27.06
CA ARG A 138 9.88 7.49 -26.48
C ARG A 138 10.81 8.13 -25.43
N CYS A 139 11.46 7.33 -24.59
CA CYS A 139 12.41 7.85 -23.59
C CYS A 139 13.63 8.50 -24.24
N LEU A 140 14.09 7.96 -25.37
CA LEU A 140 15.27 8.47 -26.10
C LEU A 140 14.91 9.66 -27.00
N GLY A 141 13.74 9.62 -27.64
CA GLY A 141 13.25 10.66 -28.55
C GLY A 141 12.58 11.85 -27.85
N GLY A 142 12.82 12.08 -26.55
CA GLY A 142 12.34 13.26 -25.83
C GLY A 142 10.84 13.34 -25.54
N GLY A 143 10.13 12.21 -25.37
CA GLY A 143 8.67 12.18 -25.31
C GLY A 143 7.98 12.98 -24.18
N ASP A 144 6.98 13.76 -24.61
CA ASP A 144 5.94 14.53 -23.89
C ASP A 144 6.39 15.73 -23.04
N THR A 145 6.82 16.81 -23.71
CA THR A 145 6.58 18.19 -23.26
C THR A 145 5.10 18.58 -23.47
N ALA A 146 4.17 17.84 -22.87
CA ALA A 146 2.80 18.35 -22.71
C ALA A 146 2.78 19.32 -21.52
N GLU A 147 3.33 20.53 -21.73
CA GLU A 147 2.99 21.80 -21.02
C GLU A 147 3.98 22.96 -21.28
N ASN A 148 4.76 22.97 -22.38
CA ASN A 148 5.41 24.21 -22.81
C ASN A 148 5.35 24.32 -24.33
N ALA A 149 4.27 24.92 -24.82
CA ALA A 149 4.10 25.31 -26.22
C ALA A 149 4.89 26.59 -26.52
N ASP A 150 6.22 26.56 -26.34
CA ASP A 150 7.10 27.65 -26.81
C ASP A 150 8.61 27.29 -26.80
N SER A 151 9.01 26.17 -27.40
CA SER A 151 10.43 25.96 -27.69
C SER A 151 10.64 25.41 -29.08
N ASP A 152 10.90 26.35 -30.00
CA ASP A 152 11.79 26.15 -31.13
C ASP A 152 13.07 25.47 -30.63
N SER A 153 13.23 24.18 -30.92
CA SER A 153 14.56 23.58 -30.95
C SER A 153 14.52 22.28 -31.74
N ASP A 154 15.11 22.34 -32.93
CA ASP A 154 15.66 21.25 -33.73
C ASP A 154 16.79 20.51 -32.98
N LEU A 155 16.55 20.07 -31.74
CA LEU A 155 17.50 19.26 -30.99
C LEU A 155 17.17 17.78 -31.20
N GLU A 156 17.47 17.27 -32.39
CA GLU A 156 17.63 15.84 -32.60
C GLU A 156 18.85 15.38 -31.78
N VAL A 157 18.63 15.03 -30.52
CA VAL A 157 19.64 14.32 -29.73
C VAL A 157 19.73 12.91 -30.30
N VAL A 158 20.66 12.69 -31.23
CA VAL A 158 21.02 11.37 -31.72
C VAL A 158 21.80 10.65 -30.62
N THR A 159 21.10 9.96 -29.72
CA THR A 159 21.76 9.08 -28.74
C THR A 159 22.17 7.77 -29.43
N GLU A 160 23.45 7.61 -29.75
CA GLU A 160 23.98 6.37 -30.34
C GLU A 160 23.90 5.17 -29.38
N SER A 161 24.01 5.44 -28.07
CA SER A 161 23.87 4.42 -27.03
C SER A 161 23.39 5.02 -25.72
N VAL A 162 22.77 4.19 -24.88
CA VAL A 162 22.35 4.56 -23.52
C VAL A 162 22.81 3.51 -22.53
N THR A 163 23.38 3.99 -21.43
CA THR A 163 23.77 3.13 -20.31
C THR A 163 22.56 2.84 -19.44
N VAL A 164 22.32 1.56 -19.15
CA VAL A 164 21.24 1.11 -18.27
C VAL A 164 21.83 0.57 -16.98
N ASN A 165 21.30 1.03 -15.84
CA ASN A 165 21.70 0.52 -14.53
C ASN A 165 20.94 -0.77 -14.19
N LEU A 166 21.68 -1.86 -13.96
CA LEU A 166 21.13 -3.16 -13.58
C LEU A 166 21.02 -3.35 -12.05
N ARG A 167 21.36 -2.32 -11.25
CA ARG A 167 21.21 -2.32 -9.80
C ARG A 167 19.82 -1.81 -9.42
N CYS A 168 19.22 -2.45 -8.42
CA CYS A 168 17.96 -2.04 -7.84
C CYS A 168 18.13 -0.72 -7.07
N PRO A 169 17.27 0.30 -7.28
CA PRO A 169 17.35 1.56 -6.53
C PRO A 169 17.08 1.38 -5.03
N ASN A 170 16.34 0.35 -4.63
CA ASN A 170 15.98 0.11 -3.24
C ASN A 170 17.07 -0.63 -2.44
N SER A 171 17.78 -1.58 -3.05
CA SER A 171 18.79 -2.40 -2.35
C SER A 171 20.23 -2.11 -2.77
N GLY A 172 20.47 -1.36 -3.84
CA GLY A 172 21.80 -1.12 -4.42
C GLY A 172 22.45 -2.37 -5.04
N SER A 173 21.82 -3.54 -4.90
CA SER A 173 22.29 -4.83 -5.42
C SER A 173 21.84 -5.05 -6.86
N ARG A 174 22.52 -5.95 -7.59
CA ARG A 174 22.08 -6.37 -8.93
C ARG A 174 20.67 -6.96 -8.86
N MET A 175 19.77 -6.50 -9.72
CA MET A 175 18.41 -7.03 -9.82
C MET A 175 18.45 -8.51 -10.23
N LYS A 176 17.66 -9.34 -9.55
CA LYS A 176 17.41 -10.74 -9.94
C LYS A 176 16.18 -10.82 -10.83
N THR A 177 15.10 -10.17 -10.40
CA THR A 177 13.83 -10.12 -11.11
C THR A 177 13.46 -8.66 -11.36
N ALA A 178 13.59 -8.20 -12.60
CA ALA A 178 13.28 -6.81 -12.95
C ALA A 178 11.75 -6.59 -12.96
N GLY A 179 11.26 -5.79 -12.03
CA GLY A 179 9.88 -5.33 -11.94
C GLY A 179 9.70 -3.90 -12.46
N ARG A 180 8.55 -3.64 -13.07
CA ARG A 180 8.05 -2.31 -13.41
C ARG A 180 6.51 -2.31 -13.31
N PHE A 181 5.92 -1.20 -12.91
CA PHE A 181 4.47 -1.04 -13.04
C PHE A 181 4.09 -0.76 -14.49
N LYS A 182 2.99 -1.36 -14.95
CA LYS A 182 2.50 -1.21 -16.33
C LYS A 182 2.34 0.26 -16.79
N PRO A 183 1.89 1.22 -15.95
CA PRO A 183 1.77 2.62 -16.35
C PRO A 183 3.09 3.41 -16.40
N CYS A 184 4.21 2.84 -15.94
CA CYS A 184 5.47 3.56 -15.83
C CYS A 184 6.12 3.78 -17.21
N VAL A 185 6.41 5.03 -17.51
CA VAL A 185 6.97 5.45 -18.81
C VAL A 185 8.49 5.57 -18.84
N HIS A 186 9.18 5.29 -17.73
CA HIS A 186 10.64 5.42 -17.60
C HIS A 186 11.39 4.17 -18.08
N MET A 187 12.71 4.29 -18.29
CA MET A 187 13.56 3.16 -18.68
C MET A 187 13.85 2.19 -17.53
N GLY A 188 14.02 2.69 -16.31
CA GLY A 188 14.50 1.89 -15.19
C GLY A 188 13.53 0.80 -14.73
N CYS A 189 14.08 -0.15 -13.96
CA CYS A 189 13.36 -1.20 -13.25
C CYS A 189 13.82 -1.25 -11.79
N PHE A 190 13.11 -2.01 -10.97
CA PHE A 190 13.52 -2.34 -9.61
C PHE A 190 13.49 -3.85 -9.40
N ASP A 191 14.17 -4.35 -8.38
CA ASP A 191 14.10 -5.77 -8.03
C ASP A 191 12.73 -6.08 -7.38
N LEU A 192 11.97 -6.98 -7.99
CA LEU A 192 10.59 -7.29 -7.59
C LEU A 192 10.50 -7.86 -6.17
N ASP A 193 11.35 -8.83 -5.85
CA ASP A 193 11.42 -9.47 -4.53
C ASP A 193 11.70 -8.43 -3.44
N THR A 194 12.76 -7.64 -3.64
CA THR A 194 13.11 -6.52 -2.75
C THR A 194 11.92 -5.56 -2.58
N PHE A 195 11.23 -5.21 -3.67
CA PHE A 195 10.11 -4.28 -3.63
C PHE A 195 8.94 -4.82 -2.80
N VAL A 196 8.56 -6.09 -2.96
CA VAL A 196 7.46 -6.69 -2.20
C VAL A 196 7.82 -6.83 -0.72
N GLU A 197 9.05 -7.23 -0.39
CA GLU A 197 9.52 -7.33 1.00
C GLU A 197 9.53 -5.99 1.73
N LEU A 198 10.01 -4.93 1.07
CA LEU A 198 9.99 -3.58 1.62
C LEU A 198 8.55 -3.09 1.83
N ASN A 199 7.65 -3.43 0.92
CA ASN A 199 6.25 -3.04 0.99
C ASN A 199 5.46 -3.80 2.05
N GLN A 200 5.85 -5.03 2.39
CA GLN A 200 5.28 -5.74 3.53
C GLN A 200 5.43 -4.95 4.83
N ARG A 201 6.53 -4.21 4.98
CA ARG A 201 6.83 -3.41 6.18
C ARG A 201 6.28 -1.99 6.06
N SER A 202 6.65 -1.30 4.97
CA SER A 202 6.38 0.13 4.79
C SER A 202 4.97 0.44 4.25
N ARG A 203 4.33 -0.53 3.57
CA ARG A 203 3.02 -0.39 2.91
C ARG A 203 2.96 0.78 1.89
N LYS A 204 4.11 1.16 1.33
CA LYS A 204 4.27 2.25 0.34
C LYS A 204 4.37 1.70 -1.08
N TRP A 205 3.22 1.33 -1.65
CA TRP A 205 3.11 0.74 -2.99
C TRP A 205 3.31 1.78 -4.12
N GLN A 206 4.47 2.41 -4.13
CA GLN A 206 4.85 3.50 -5.01
C GLN A 206 6.09 3.08 -5.80
N CYS A 207 6.12 3.36 -7.11
CA CYS A 207 7.29 3.06 -7.93
C CYS A 207 8.51 3.80 -7.39
N PRO A 208 9.64 3.11 -7.12
CA PRO A 208 10.85 3.75 -6.55
C PRO A 208 11.61 4.63 -7.56
N ILE A 209 11.16 4.68 -8.82
CA ILE A 209 11.82 5.45 -9.89
C ILE A 209 11.05 6.75 -10.15
N CYS A 210 9.77 6.67 -10.53
CA CYS A 210 8.97 7.86 -10.85
C CYS A 210 8.11 8.37 -9.71
N LEU A 211 8.08 7.67 -8.57
CA LEU A 211 7.28 8.04 -7.40
C LEU A 211 5.76 8.12 -7.70
N LYS A 212 5.28 7.35 -8.68
CA LYS A 212 3.85 7.20 -8.99
C LYS A 212 3.33 5.83 -8.53
N ASN A 213 2.06 5.76 -8.16
CA ASN A 213 1.35 4.49 -7.86
C ASN A 213 0.75 3.91 -9.14
#